data_AF-A0AAV3ZAC8-F1
#
_entry.id   AF-A0AAV3ZAC8-F1
#
_cell.length_a   1.000
_cell.length_b   1.000
_cell.length_c   1.000
_cell.angle_alpha   90.00
_cell.angle_beta   90.00
_cell.angle_gamma   90.00
#
_symmetry.space_group_name_H-M   'P 1'
#
loop_
_entity.id
_entity.type
_entity.pdbx_description
1 polymer ?
#
loop_
_entity_poly.entity_id
_entity_poly.type
_entity_poly.pdbx_seq_one_letter_code
_entity_poly.pdbx_strand_id
1 'polypeptide(L)'
;MKTLQDNLLDGDVILSNHPQAGGSHLPDLTVITPVFYPGQSRPVFFVASRGHHADIGGITPGSMPPHSSSIHQEGAVFKSFKLVEGGIFKEAEVTEALQAPGKYPGSSGTRNLHDNLSDLRAQVAANHRGIKLITELINEYGLDVVQAYMKHIQENAEVAVRDMLKEIALKTKARTGKTELYAEDFMDHGTKICLRVNIDEVEGSAVFDFTGTGFQVQGNTNAPRAITLSAIIYCLRCMVGHDVPLNQGCLAPVKIVIPAGSIIDPYEDLAVVGGNVLTSQRIVDVILKAFGTCAASQGCMNNITFGYANVGYYETVAGGAGAGPTWHGRSGVHTHMTNTRITDPEILEKRYPIVLQCFKLNKGTGGKGHYIGGDGVIREFLFRRPLTLSLLTERRVFCPYGLEGGQHGQKGKNLMIYSDGRVIDIGAKNSVSVGPGDVFHLETPGGGGYGDLCSDNNSTDLEPEAEKGAKKSQVLLQSGSLYTYKLLQESA
;
A
#
# COMPACT_ATOMS: atom_id res chain seq x y z
N MET A 1 -24.31 -5.50 -5.71
CA MET A 1 -25.72 -5.70 -6.17
C MET A 1 -26.35 -7.00 -5.69
N LYS A 2 -25.67 -8.17 -5.69
CA LYS A 2 -26.25 -9.45 -5.23
C LYS A 2 -26.87 -9.42 -3.81
N THR A 3 -26.31 -8.63 -2.91
CA THR A 3 -26.76 -8.47 -1.52
C THR A 3 -27.95 -7.53 -1.32
N LEU A 4 -28.19 -6.58 -2.25
CA LEU A 4 -29.26 -5.57 -2.13
C LEU A 4 -30.44 -5.82 -3.10
N GLN A 5 -30.42 -6.92 -3.87
CA GLN A 5 -31.53 -7.41 -4.71
C GLN A 5 -32.31 -6.32 -5.46
N ASP A 6 -31.63 -5.60 -6.36
CA ASP A 6 -32.18 -4.51 -7.20
C ASP A 6 -32.90 -3.35 -6.47
N ASN A 7 -32.82 -3.28 -5.14
CA ASN A 7 -33.46 -2.25 -4.32
C ASN A 7 -32.61 -0.97 -4.18
N LEU A 8 -32.04 -0.50 -5.31
CA LEU A 8 -31.30 0.76 -5.38
C LEU A 8 -32.23 1.84 -5.92
N LEU A 9 -32.41 2.90 -5.13
CA LEU A 9 -33.19 4.07 -5.52
C LEU A 9 -32.26 5.27 -5.76
N ASP A 10 -32.77 6.26 -6.48
CA ASP A 10 -32.09 7.54 -6.58
C ASP A 10 -31.92 8.17 -5.18
N GLY A 11 -30.74 8.73 -4.93
CA GLY A 11 -30.36 9.24 -3.61
C GLY A 11 -29.87 8.20 -2.60
N ASP A 12 -29.83 6.91 -2.93
CA ASP A 12 -29.19 5.89 -2.07
C ASP A 12 -27.65 5.97 -2.17
N VAL A 13 -26.95 5.67 -1.08
CA VAL A 13 -25.48 5.55 -1.05
C VAL A 13 -25.08 4.28 -0.30
N ILE A 14 -24.16 3.53 -0.88
CA ILE A 14 -23.70 2.23 -0.37
C ILE A 14 -22.30 2.38 0.20
N LEU A 15 -22.04 1.75 1.35
CA LEU A 15 -20.73 1.63 1.98
C LEU A 15 -20.27 0.16 1.97
N SER A 16 -19.00 -0.05 1.63
CA SER A 16 -18.35 -1.36 1.63
C SER A 16 -16.85 -1.28 1.93
N ASN A 17 -16.33 -2.20 2.73
CA ASN A 17 -14.90 -2.47 2.91
C ASN A 17 -14.57 -3.97 2.97
N HIS A 18 -15.57 -4.85 2.89
CA HIS A 18 -15.36 -6.27 3.03
C HIS A 18 -14.52 -6.82 1.85
N PRO A 19 -13.50 -7.67 2.09
CA PRO A 19 -12.72 -8.37 1.07
C PRO A 19 -13.53 -8.99 -0.08
N GLN A 20 -14.60 -9.73 0.21
CA GLN A 20 -15.46 -10.34 -0.80
C GLN A 20 -16.28 -9.33 -1.62
N ALA A 21 -16.40 -8.10 -1.14
CA ALA A 21 -17.10 -7.01 -1.81
C ALA A 21 -16.12 -6.01 -2.47
N GLY A 22 -14.86 -6.43 -2.71
CA GLY A 22 -13.83 -5.62 -3.37
C GLY A 22 -13.02 -4.73 -2.44
N GLY A 23 -13.12 -4.92 -1.12
CA GLY A 23 -12.28 -4.26 -0.13
C GLY A 23 -10.82 -4.71 -0.19
N SER A 24 -9.90 -3.77 0.00
CA SER A 24 -8.45 -4.03 0.12
C SER A 24 -8.10 -4.52 1.53
N HIS A 25 -8.54 -3.77 2.54
CA HIS A 25 -8.52 -4.08 3.96
C HIS A 25 -9.64 -3.28 4.65
N LEU A 26 -9.93 -3.56 5.92
CA LEU A 26 -11.08 -2.92 6.58
C LEU A 26 -10.98 -1.39 6.69
N PRO A 27 -9.82 -0.77 6.99
CA PRO A 27 -9.73 0.69 7.08
C PRO A 27 -10.07 1.45 5.79
N ASP A 28 -10.03 0.80 4.62
CA ASP A 28 -10.38 1.43 3.35
C ASP A 28 -11.89 1.32 3.07
N LEU A 29 -12.62 2.37 3.44
CA LEU A 29 -14.06 2.45 3.23
C LEU A 29 -14.38 2.97 1.83
N THR A 30 -15.11 2.17 1.05
CA THR A 30 -15.58 2.53 -0.30
C THR A 30 -17.04 2.98 -0.24
N VAL A 31 -17.28 4.23 -0.59
CA VAL A 31 -18.62 4.83 -0.72
C VAL A 31 -19.00 4.84 -2.19
N ILE A 32 -20.11 4.20 -2.53
CA ILE A 32 -20.57 3.95 -3.91
C ILE A 32 -21.97 4.52 -4.06
N THR A 33 -22.18 5.36 -5.08
CA THR A 33 -23.47 6.00 -5.34
C THR A 33 -23.94 5.68 -6.77
N PRO A 34 -25.12 5.05 -6.94
CA PRO A 34 -25.73 4.88 -8.25
C PRO A 34 -26.10 6.23 -8.86
N VAL A 35 -25.92 6.35 -10.17
CA VAL A 35 -26.30 7.53 -10.95
C VAL A 35 -27.54 7.20 -11.76
N PHE A 36 -28.67 7.86 -11.46
CA PHE A 36 -29.88 7.77 -12.26
C PHE A 36 -29.97 8.91 -13.26
N TYR A 37 -30.61 8.66 -14.41
CA TYR A 37 -30.84 9.65 -15.46
C TYR A 37 -32.31 9.62 -15.89
N PRO A 38 -32.94 10.76 -16.26
CA PRO A 38 -34.35 10.80 -16.63
C PRO A 38 -34.72 9.76 -17.70
N GLY A 39 -35.84 9.06 -17.47
CA GLY A 39 -36.32 8.01 -18.36
C GLY A 39 -35.64 6.64 -18.20
N GLN A 40 -34.67 6.51 -17.30
CA GLN A 40 -33.98 5.24 -17.02
C GLN A 40 -34.49 4.63 -15.70
N SER A 41 -34.91 3.36 -15.74
CA SER A 41 -35.40 2.63 -14.56
C SER A 41 -34.28 2.01 -13.72
N ARG A 42 -33.04 2.07 -14.20
CA ARG A 42 -31.85 1.52 -13.55
C ARG A 42 -30.73 2.57 -13.54
N PRO A 43 -29.75 2.43 -12.62
CA PRO A 43 -28.56 3.27 -12.64
C PRO A 43 -27.84 3.16 -13.99
N VAL A 44 -27.50 4.31 -14.58
CA VAL A 44 -26.71 4.38 -15.83
C VAL A 44 -25.21 4.34 -15.57
N PHE A 45 -24.79 4.78 -14.37
CA PHE A 45 -23.40 4.76 -13.90
C PHE A 45 -23.33 4.51 -12.40
N PHE A 46 -22.11 4.33 -11.90
CA PHE A 46 -21.79 4.39 -10.48
C PHE A 46 -20.62 5.34 -10.27
N VAL A 47 -20.70 6.19 -9.26
CA VAL A 47 -19.57 6.98 -8.77
C VAL A 47 -19.10 6.37 -7.46
N ALA A 48 -17.80 6.26 -7.27
CA ALA A 48 -17.23 5.72 -6.05
C ALA A 48 -16.05 6.56 -5.56
N SER A 49 -15.92 6.64 -4.24
CA SER A 49 -14.76 7.17 -3.55
C SER A 49 -14.30 6.18 -2.49
N ARG A 50 -12.99 6.02 -2.34
CA ARG A 50 -12.38 5.19 -1.30
C ARG A 50 -11.49 6.06 -0.44
N GLY A 51 -11.66 5.96 0.87
CA GLY A 51 -10.92 6.71 1.87
C GLY A 51 -10.36 5.75 2.91
N HIS A 52 -9.14 6.01 3.35
CA HIS A 52 -8.53 5.29 4.47
C HIS A 52 -8.91 5.97 5.78
N HIS A 53 -9.54 5.24 6.68
CA HIS A 53 -9.92 5.73 8.00
C HIS A 53 -8.89 5.27 9.03
N ALA A 54 -8.25 6.22 9.72
CA ALA A 54 -7.10 5.94 10.58
C ALA A 54 -7.38 4.97 11.74
N ASP A 55 -8.62 4.91 12.23
CA ASP A 55 -9.08 3.90 13.18
C ASP A 55 -10.58 3.68 12.96
N ILE A 56 -10.99 2.42 12.86
CA ILE A 56 -12.37 1.93 12.76
C ILE A 56 -12.64 0.82 13.78
N GLY A 57 -11.87 0.80 14.88
CA GLY A 57 -11.92 -0.20 15.93
C GLY A 57 -10.97 -1.37 15.72
N GLY A 58 -11.14 -2.41 16.53
CA GLY A 58 -10.28 -3.59 16.55
C GLY A 58 -9.43 -3.71 17.81
N ILE A 59 -8.59 -4.75 17.85
CA ILE A 59 -7.82 -5.15 19.03
C ILE A 59 -6.64 -4.24 19.36
N THR A 60 -6.19 -3.41 18.41
CA THR A 60 -5.15 -2.39 18.64
C THR A 60 -5.58 -1.02 18.07
N PRO A 61 -5.07 0.09 18.63
CA PRO A 61 -5.21 1.41 18.03
C PRO A 61 -4.67 1.46 16.59
N GLY A 62 -5.34 2.23 15.75
CA GLY A 62 -4.95 2.45 14.35
C GLY A 62 -5.48 1.40 13.37
N SER A 63 -6.27 0.42 13.82
CA SER A 63 -6.86 -0.65 12.99
C SER A 63 -5.88 -1.45 12.12
N MET A 64 -4.59 -1.47 12.52
CA MET A 64 -3.52 -2.23 11.88
C MET A 64 -2.90 -3.25 12.86
N PRO A 65 -3.68 -4.17 13.47
CA PRO A 65 -3.16 -5.12 14.46
C PRO A 65 -2.20 -6.12 13.82
N PRO A 66 -0.92 -6.21 14.25
CA PRO A 66 0.07 -7.09 13.62
C PRO A 66 -0.19 -8.58 13.84
N HIS A 67 -0.99 -8.92 14.85
CA HIS A 67 -1.27 -10.29 15.28
C HIS A 67 -2.72 -10.71 15.05
N SER A 68 -3.49 -9.96 14.26
CA SER A 68 -4.85 -10.38 13.90
C SER A 68 -4.82 -11.67 13.09
N SER A 69 -5.77 -12.56 13.39
CA SER A 69 -6.01 -13.81 12.68
C SER A 69 -7.44 -13.91 12.14
N SER A 70 -8.35 -13.08 12.65
CA SER A 70 -9.73 -12.95 12.15
C SER A 70 -10.04 -11.52 11.76
N ILE A 71 -10.88 -11.36 10.73
CA ILE A 71 -11.36 -10.06 10.23
C ILE A 71 -12.03 -9.23 11.35
N HIS A 72 -12.70 -9.87 12.31
CA HIS A 72 -13.36 -9.18 13.43
C HIS A 72 -12.39 -8.49 14.40
N GLN A 73 -11.10 -8.85 14.35
CA GLN A 73 -10.06 -8.22 15.16
C GLN A 73 -9.54 -6.92 14.53
N GLU A 74 -9.85 -6.67 13.25
CA GLU A 74 -9.27 -5.58 12.45
C GLU A 74 -10.15 -4.32 12.41
N GLY A 75 -11.42 -4.41 12.81
CA GLY A 75 -12.33 -3.27 12.90
C GLY A 75 -13.71 -3.53 12.33
N ALA A 76 -14.43 -2.43 12.02
CA ALA A 76 -15.79 -2.49 11.51
C ALA A 76 -15.86 -3.10 10.09
N VAL A 77 -16.85 -3.95 9.85
CA VAL A 77 -17.01 -4.69 8.59
C VAL A 77 -18.32 -4.31 7.91
N PHE A 78 -18.23 -3.89 6.65
CA PHE A 78 -19.32 -3.48 5.78
C PHE A 78 -19.25 -4.25 4.48
N LYS A 79 -20.16 -5.21 4.27
CA LYS A 79 -20.26 -5.95 2.99
C LYS A 79 -21.10 -5.21 1.95
N SER A 80 -22.20 -4.61 2.39
CA SER A 80 -23.10 -3.83 1.55
C SER A 80 -24.08 -3.06 2.46
N PHE A 81 -23.67 -1.88 2.93
CA PHE A 81 -24.42 -1.10 3.91
C PHE A 81 -25.07 0.13 3.25
N LYS A 82 -26.36 0.40 3.50
CA LYS A 82 -27.00 1.64 3.04
C LYS A 82 -26.59 2.80 3.97
N LEU A 83 -25.59 3.56 3.54
CA LEU A 83 -25.09 4.74 4.26
C LEU A 83 -26.06 5.92 4.15
N VAL A 84 -26.70 6.06 2.98
CA VAL A 84 -27.78 7.00 2.74
C VAL A 84 -28.93 6.22 2.11
N GLU A 85 -30.14 6.44 2.59
CA GLU A 85 -31.35 5.85 2.03
C GLU A 85 -32.36 6.96 1.74
N GLY A 86 -32.78 7.10 0.48
CA GLY A 86 -33.68 8.17 0.05
C GLY A 86 -33.20 9.57 0.42
N GLY A 87 -31.89 9.82 0.35
CA GLY A 87 -31.27 11.11 0.72
C GLY A 87 -31.06 11.34 2.22
N ILE A 88 -31.44 10.40 3.09
CA ILE A 88 -31.25 10.52 4.54
C ILE A 88 -30.00 9.74 4.97
N PHE A 89 -29.02 10.44 5.55
CA PHE A 89 -27.80 9.84 6.09
C PHE A 89 -28.08 9.04 7.37
N LYS A 90 -27.73 7.76 7.38
CA LYS A 90 -28.05 6.78 8.44
C LYS A 90 -27.03 6.81 9.58
N GLU A 91 -26.97 7.96 10.27
CA GLU A 91 -25.93 8.25 11.27
C GLU A 91 -25.96 7.30 12.47
N ALA A 92 -27.15 6.98 12.97
CA ALA A 92 -27.31 6.08 14.11
C ALA A 92 -26.83 4.66 13.76
N GLU A 93 -27.25 4.16 12.60
CA GLU A 93 -26.94 2.81 12.13
C GLU A 93 -25.45 2.66 11.78
N VAL A 94 -24.85 3.65 11.12
CA VAL A 94 -23.41 3.59 10.83
C VAL A 94 -22.57 3.74 12.09
N THR A 95 -23.04 4.52 13.07
CA THR A 95 -22.40 4.62 14.40
C THR A 95 -22.45 3.28 15.11
N GLU A 96 -23.59 2.59 15.14
CA GLU A 96 -23.69 1.26 15.73
C GLU A 96 -22.73 0.28 15.04
N ALA A 97 -22.67 0.30 13.71
CA ALA A 97 -21.78 -0.57 12.94
C ALA A 97 -20.28 -0.28 13.22
N LEU A 98 -19.89 1.00 13.34
CA LEU A 98 -18.54 1.40 13.71
C LEU A 98 -18.17 1.06 15.17
N GLN A 99 -19.15 0.94 16.05
CA GLN A 99 -18.96 0.53 17.46
C GLN A 99 -19.06 -0.99 17.65
N ALA A 100 -19.66 -1.72 16.71
CA ALA A 100 -19.85 -3.17 16.76
C ALA A 100 -18.57 -3.98 17.04
N PRO A 101 -17.35 -3.60 16.58
CA PRO A 101 -16.12 -4.30 16.93
C PRO A 101 -15.89 -4.41 18.46
N GLY A 102 -16.42 -3.48 19.26
CA GLY A 102 -16.34 -3.53 20.73
C GLY A 102 -17.16 -4.65 21.38
N LYS A 103 -18.00 -5.35 20.61
CA LYS A 103 -18.72 -6.56 21.08
C LYS A 103 -17.81 -7.79 21.14
N TYR A 104 -16.63 -7.75 20.53
CA TYR A 104 -15.67 -8.87 20.52
C TYR A 104 -14.66 -8.75 21.67
N PRO A 105 -14.30 -9.86 22.34
CA PRO A 105 -13.34 -9.85 23.44
C PRO A 105 -12.00 -9.22 23.05
N GLY A 106 -11.50 -8.27 23.85
CA GLY A 106 -10.22 -7.59 23.63
C GLY A 106 -10.22 -6.59 22.48
N SER A 107 -11.36 -6.33 21.86
CA SER A 107 -11.53 -5.34 20.79
C SER A 107 -12.27 -4.11 21.30
N SER A 108 -12.07 -2.96 20.65
CA SER A 108 -12.91 -1.78 20.86
C SER A 108 -13.66 -1.44 19.59
N GLY A 109 -14.78 -0.73 19.73
CA GLY A 109 -15.34 0.05 18.63
C GLY A 109 -14.35 1.12 18.17
N THR A 110 -14.72 1.88 17.14
CA THR A 110 -13.88 2.98 16.67
C THR A 110 -13.49 3.94 17.78
N ARG A 111 -12.20 4.30 17.81
CA ARG A 111 -11.63 5.32 18.71
C ARG A 111 -11.78 6.74 18.17
N ASN A 112 -12.10 6.88 16.88
CA ASN A 112 -12.14 8.15 16.15
C ASN A 112 -13.52 8.38 15.48
N LEU A 113 -14.63 8.12 16.20
CA LEU A 113 -15.98 8.17 15.63
C LEU A 113 -16.30 9.49 14.92
N HIS A 114 -15.90 10.62 15.51
CA HIS A 114 -16.15 11.94 14.93
C HIS A 114 -15.48 12.11 13.57
N ASP A 115 -14.22 11.68 13.45
CA ASP A 115 -13.46 11.72 12.20
C ASP A 115 -14.08 10.75 11.19
N ASN A 116 -14.45 9.53 11.61
CA ASN A 116 -15.09 8.57 10.71
C ASN A 116 -16.39 9.10 10.10
N LEU A 117 -17.26 9.72 10.90
CA LEU A 117 -18.51 10.30 10.41
C LEU A 117 -18.24 11.49 9.48
N SER A 118 -17.23 12.30 9.78
CA SER A 118 -16.85 13.45 8.94
C SER A 118 -16.28 12.99 7.59
N ASP A 119 -15.40 11.99 7.58
CA ASP A 119 -14.82 11.40 6.38
C ASP A 119 -15.90 10.74 5.50
N LEU A 120 -16.83 9.98 6.09
CA LEU A 120 -17.96 9.39 5.37
C LEU A 120 -18.84 10.45 4.71
N ARG A 121 -19.16 11.54 5.42
CA ARG A 121 -19.91 12.67 4.85
C ARG A 121 -19.13 13.34 3.71
N ALA A 122 -17.82 13.50 3.85
CA ALA A 122 -16.97 14.05 2.79
C ALA A 122 -16.95 13.16 1.54
N GLN A 123 -16.88 11.83 1.71
CA GLN A 123 -16.97 10.87 0.61
C GLN A 123 -18.33 10.91 -0.10
N VAL A 124 -19.43 11.01 0.65
CA VAL A 124 -20.78 11.21 0.08
C VAL A 124 -20.83 12.50 -0.74
N ALA A 125 -20.28 13.60 -0.21
CA ALA A 125 -20.23 14.88 -0.92
C ALA A 125 -19.37 14.81 -2.20
N ALA A 126 -18.23 14.11 -2.16
CA ALA A 126 -17.38 13.86 -3.32
C ALA A 126 -18.13 13.09 -4.42
N ASN A 127 -18.84 12.02 -4.05
CA ASN A 127 -19.65 11.27 -5.00
C ASN A 127 -20.78 12.12 -5.59
N HIS A 128 -21.44 12.96 -4.77
CA HIS A 128 -22.46 13.88 -5.26
C HIS A 128 -21.91 14.89 -6.26
N ARG A 129 -20.68 15.38 -6.09
CA ARG A 129 -20.00 16.21 -7.10
C ARG A 129 -19.74 15.41 -8.39
N GLY A 130 -19.30 14.15 -8.27
CA GLY A 130 -19.12 13.26 -9.43
C GLY A 130 -20.42 13.04 -10.22
N ILE A 131 -21.55 12.88 -9.53
CA ILE A 131 -22.89 12.78 -10.15
C ILE A 131 -23.20 14.03 -10.96
N LYS A 132 -23.02 15.22 -10.38
CA LYS A 132 -23.27 16.48 -11.11
C LYS A 132 -22.42 16.58 -12.37
N LEU A 133 -21.13 16.27 -12.28
CA LEU A 133 -20.21 16.34 -13.41
C LEU A 133 -20.56 15.35 -14.53
N ILE A 134 -20.92 14.11 -14.19
CA ILE A 134 -21.31 13.13 -15.22
C ILE A 134 -22.67 13.48 -15.82
N THR A 135 -23.62 14.01 -15.04
CA THR A 135 -24.91 14.48 -15.56
C THR A 135 -24.75 15.69 -16.48
N GLU A 136 -23.88 16.65 -16.14
CA GLU A 136 -23.51 17.77 -17.02
C GLU A 136 -22.97 17.25 -18.36
N LEU A 137 -22.07 16.26 -18.34
CA LEU A 137 -21.51 15.64 -19.53
C LEU A 137 -22.57 14.92 -20.38
N ILE A 138 -23.48 14.17 -19.74
CA ILE A 138 -24.59 13.49 -20.44
C ILE A 138 -25.54 14.50 -21.08
N ASN A 139 -25.83 15.61 -20.41
CA ASN A 139 -26.72 16.64 -20.94
C ASN A 139 -26.12 17.35 -22.18
N GLU A 140 -24.80 17.49 -22.24
CA GLU A 140 -24.09 18.12 -23.36
C GLU A 140 -23.94 17.17 -24.56
N TYR A 141 -23.56 15.91 -24.33
CA TYR A 141 -23.17 14.99 -25.40
C TYR A 141 -24.15 13.86 -25.67
N GLY A 142 -25.11 13.59 -24.77
CA GLY A 142 -25.99 12.43 -24.83
C GLY A 142 -25.44 11.21 -24.10
N LEU A 143 -26.34 10.40 -23.54
CA LEU A 143 -25.97 9.23 -22.73
C LEU A 143 -25.24 8.16 -23.54
N ASP A 144 -25.69 7.91 -24.76
CA ASP A 144 -25.11 6.96 -25.71
C ASP A 144 -23.67 7.33 -26.08
N VAL A 145 -23.42 8.62 -26.34
CA VAL A 145 -22.07 9.12 -26.65
C VAL A 145 -21.14 8.96 -25.46
N VAL A 146 -21.57 9.36 -24.26
CA VAL A 146 -20.74 9.22 -23.05
C VAL A 146 -20.40 7.75 -22.77
N GLN A 147 -21.38 6.85 -22.87
CA GLN A 147 -21.16 5.41 -22.70
C GLN A 147 -20.22 4.83 -23.76
N ALA A 148 -20.34 5.27 -25.02
CA ALA A 148 -19.44 4.84 -26.10
C ALA A 148 -17.99 5.26 -25.82
N TYR A 149 -17.74 6.51 -25.42
CA TYR A 149 -16.39 6.98 -25.11
C TYR A 149 -15.79 6.29 -23.87
N MET A 150 -16.59 5.99 -22.85
CA MET A 150 -16.12 5.18 -21.71
C MET A 150 -15.71 3.76 -22.13
N LYS A 151 -16.37 3.19 -23.15
CA LYS A 151 -15.98 1.90 -23.74
C LYS A 151 -14.69 2.05 -24.54
N HIS A 152 -14.58 3.05 -25.40
CA HIS A 152 -13.38 3.28 -26.21
C HIS A 152 -12.12 3.52 -25.36
N ILE A 153 -12.24 4.20 -24.21
CA ILE A 153 -11.11 4.36 -23.26
C ILE A 153 -10.61 3.00 -22.74
N GLN A 154 -11.53 2.05 -22.49
CA GLN A 154 -11.17 0.70 -22.05
C GLN A 154 -10.58 -0.14 -23.19
N GLU A 155 -11.18 -0.07 -24.38
CA GLU A 155 -10.67 -0.77 -25.59
C GLU A 155 -9.26 -0.29 -25.95
N ASN A 156 -8.99 1.01 -25.85
CA ASN A 156 -7.66 1.56 -26.08
C ASN A 156 -6.62 1.03 -25.07
N ALA A 157 -7.01 0.92 -23.80
CA ALA A 157 -6.14 0.34 -22.76
C ALA A 157 -5.86 -1.15 -23.00
N GLU A 158 -6.84 -1.90 -23.52
CA GLU A 158 -6.65 -3.28 -23.94
C GLU A 158 -5.63 -3.40 -25.07
N VAL A 159 -5.77 -2.61 -26.14
CA VAL A 159 -4.85 -2.61 -27.29
C VAL A 159 -3.42 -2.32 -26.84
N ALA A 160 -3.25 -1.29 -26.01
CA ALA A 160 -1.95 -0.91 -25.47
C ALA A 160 -1.26 -2.04 -24.69
N VAL A 161 -2.01 -2.79 -23.88
CA VAL A 161 -1.49 -3.95 -23.15
C VAL A 161 -1.16 -5.11 -24.10
N ARG A 162 -1.99 -5.36 -25.12
CA ARG A 162 -1.73 -6.42 -26.11
C ARG A 162 -0.43 -6.18 -26.86
N ASP A 163 -0.18 -4.96 -27.31
CA ASP A 163 1.03 -4.62 -28.06
C ASP A 163 2.28 -4.75 -27.18
N MET A 164 2.22 -4.29 -25.93
CA MET A 164 3.29 -4.48 -24.95
C MET A 164 3.57 -5.97 -24.70
N LEU A 165 2.55 -6.81 -24.54
CA LEU A 165 2.72 -8.25 -24.35
C LEU A 165 3.36 -8.93 -25.56
N LYS A 166 3.01 -8.54 -26.79
CA LYS A 166 3.65 -9.06 -28.02
C LYS A 166 5.13 -8.72 -28.06
N GLU A 167 5.50 -7.48 -27.76
CA GLU A 167 6.91 -7.06 -27.71
C GLU A 167 7.70 -7.87 -26.68
N ILE A 168 7.14 -8.06 -25.48
CA ILE A 168 7.77 -8.85 -24.41
C ILE A 168 7.89 -10.32 -24.82
N ALA A 169 6.87 -10.89 -25.47
CA ALA A 169 6.90 -12.27 -25.95
C ALA A 169 8.04 -12.48 -26.96
N LEU A 170 8.18 -11.57 -27.94
CA LEU A 170 9.26 -11.63 -28.94
C LEU A 170 10.65 -11.57 -28.29
N LYS A 171 10.88 -10.61 -27.38
CA LYS A 171 12.14 -10.48 -26.64
C LYS A 171 12.43 -11.73 -25.79
N THR A 172 11.43 -12.25 -25.11
CA THR A 172 11.56 -13.44 -24.26
C THR A 172 11.88 -14.68 -25.07
N LYS A 173 11.22 -14.86 -26.21
CA LYS A 173 11.44 -15.98 -27.14
C LYS A 173 12.84 -15.91 -27.75
N ALA A 174 13.32 -14.73 -28.11
CA ALA A 174 14.69 -14.56 -28.60
C ALA A 174 15.74 -14.98 -27.55
N ARG A 175 15.47 -14.73 -26.26
CA ARG A 175 16.38 -15.10 -25.15
C ARG A 175 16.27 -16.55 -24.70
N THR A 176 15.06 -17.11 -24.66
CA THR A 176 14.78 -18.38 -23.95
C THR A 176 14.21 -19.49 -24.85
N GLY A 177 13.86 -19.18 -26.10
CA GLY A 177 13.15 -20.08 -27.01
C GLY A 177 11.67 -20.26 -26.69
N LYS A 178 11.13 -19.60 -25.66
CA LYS A 178 9.73 -19.69 -25.21
C LYS A 178 9.16 -18.30 -24.92
N THR A 179 7.84 -18.19 -24.86
CA THR A 179 7.10 -16.96 -24.48
C THR A 179 6.59 -17.04 -23.04
N GLU A 180 7.37 -17.67 -22.17
CA GLU A 180 7.01 -17.95 -20.79
C GLU A 180 7.92 -17.21 -19.81
N LEU A 181 7.31 -16.61 -18.80
CA LEU A 181 7.99 -15.91 -17.71
C LEU A 181 7.70 -16.60 -16.39
N TYR A 182 8.64 -16.52 -15.46
CA TYR A 182 8.51 -17.08 -14.12
C TYR A 182 9.24 -16.23 -13.09
N ALA A 183 8.61 -15.99 -11.95
CA ALA A 183 9.29 -15.51 -10.76
C ALA A 183 8.60 -15.99 -9.49
N GLU A 184 9.38 -16.04 -8.42
CA GLU A 184 8.90 -16.21 -7.06
C GLU A 184 9.66 -15.31 -6.09
N ASP A 185 9.01 -15.06 -4.96
CA ASP A 185 9.56 -14.38 -3.81
C ASP A 185 8.77 -14.77 -2.54
N PHE A 186 9.26 -14.42 -1.36
CA PHE A 186 8.76 -14.93 -0.08
C PHE A 186 8.42 -13.82 0.90
N MET A 187 7.30 -13.97 1.60
CA MET A 187 7.01 -13.20 2.81
C MET A 187 8.02 -13.55 3.90
N ASP A 188 8.28 -12.68 4.88
CA ASP A 188 9.28 -12.92 5.93
C ASP A 188 9.01 -14.20 6.76
N HIS A 189 7.76 -14.65 6.84
CA HIS A 189 7.40 -15.94 7.50
C HIS A 189 7.58 -17.17 6.61
N GLY A 190 8.06 -17.01 5.38
CA GLY A 190 8.40 -18.08 4.45
C GLY A 190 7.28 -18.47 3.48
N THR A 191 6.09 -17.86 3.56
CA THR A 191 5.04 -18.13 2.55
C THR A 191 5.46 -17.58 1.19
N LYS A 192 5.38 -18.45 0.18
CA LYS A 192 5.78 -18.16 -1.20
C LYS A 192 4.68 -17.43 -1.97
N ILE A 193 5.06 -16.42 -2.76
CA ILE A 193 4.27 -15.87 -3.86
C ILE A 193 4.96 -16.27 -5.17
N CYS A 194 4.21 -16.88 -6.08
CA CYS A 194 4.74 -17.47 -7.31
C CYS A 194 3.87 -17.04 -8.49
N LEU A 195 4.50 -16.68 -9.61
CA LEU A 195 3.82 -16.32 -10.84
C LEU A 195 4.50 -16.98 -12.04
N ARG A 196 3.69 -17.64 -12.87
CA ARG A 196 4.02 -18.05 -14.22
C ARG A 196 3.17 -17.26 -15.20
N VAL A 197 3.79 -16.68 -16.23
CA VAL A 197 3.07 -15.96 -17.29
C VAL A 197 3.31 -16.66 -18.61
N ASN A 198 2.25 -17.09 -19.27
CA ASN A 198 2.30 -17.59 -20.64
C ASN A 198 1.70 -16.53 -21.58
N ILE A 199 2.49 -16.06 -22.55
CA ILE A 199 2.08 -14.99 -23.46
C ILE A 199 1.86 -15.57 -24.87
N ASP A 200 0.71 -15.26 -25.45
CA ASP A 200 0.43 -15.48 -26.86
C ASP A 200 1.02 -14.33 -27.69
N GLU A 201 2.05 -14.65 -28.48
CA GLU A 201 2.80 -13.67 -29.29
C GLU A 201 2.01 -13.10 -30.48
N VAL A 202 0.91 -13.75 -30.88
CA VAL A 202 0.08 -13.32 -32.03
C VAL A 202 -1.08 -12.46 -31.55
N GLU A 203 -1.81 -12.94 -30.56
CA GLU A 203 -3.00 -12.26 -30.01
C GLU A 203 -2.64 -11.15 -29.02
N GLY A 204 -1.45 -11.21 -28.40
CA GLY A 204 -1.07 -10.33 -27.30
C GLY A 204 -1.90 -10.59 -26.04
N SER A 205 -2.38 -11.82 -25.86
CA SER A 205 -3.08 -12.24 -24.64
C SER A 205 -2.12 -12.98 -23.71
N ALA A 206 -2.42 -13.01 -22.41
CA ALA A 206 -1.58 -13.70 -21.44
C ALA A 206 -2.37 -14.42 -20.36
N VAL A 207 -1.82 -15.54 -19.88
CA VAL A 207 -2.31 -16.23 -18.68
C VAL A 207 -1.35 -15.95 -17.54
N PHE A 208 -1.83 -15.23 -16.53
CA PHE A 208 -1.13 -14.99 -15.27
C PHE A 208 -1.58 -16.06 -14.28
N ASP A 209 -0.72 -17.05 -14.07
CA ASP A 209 -0.98 -18.22 -13.24
C ASP A 209 -0.19 -18.15 -11.93
N PHE A 210 -0.91 -17.97 -10.83
CA PHE A 210 -0.35 -17.94 -9.47
C PHE A 210 -0.32 -19.32 -8.80
N THR A 211 -0.57 -20.41 -9.54
CA THR A 211 -0.43 -21.77 -9.03
C THR A 211 0.96 -22.00 -8.42
N GLY A 212 0.99 -22.57 -7.21
CA GLY A 212 2.22 -22.71 -6.41
C GLY A 212 2.44 -21.59 -5.40
N THR A 213 1.62 -20.54 -5.40
CA THR A 213 1.52 -19.59 -4.28
C THR A 213 1.03 -20.29 -3.02
N GLY A 214 1.62 -19.96 -1.88
CA GLY A 214 1.36 -20.63 -0.60
C GLY A 214 -0.06 -20.40 -0.07
N PHE A 215 -0.47 -21.25 0.86
CA PHE A 215 -1.77 -21.19 1.50
C PHE A 215 -1.96 -19.90 2.29
N GLN A 216 -3.23 -19.53 2.48
CA GLN A 216 -3.62 -18.52 3.45
C GLN A 216 -3.05 -18.85 4.84
N VAL A 217 -2.80 -17.81 5.63
CA VAL A 217 -2.17 -17.94 6.95
C VAL A 217 -3.14 -17.57 8.07
N GLN A 218 -2.94 -18.19 9.24
CA GLN A 218 -3.58 -17.77 10.49
C GLN A 218 -2.87 -16.50 11.02
N GLY A 219 -3.02 -15.43 10.27
CA GLY A 219 -2.42 -14.12 10.47
C GLY A 219 -3.07 -13.13 9.52
N ASN A 220 -2.48 -11.95 9.36
CA ASN A 220 -3.12 -10.85 8.63
C ASN A 220 -2.51 -10.54 7.26
N THR A 221 -1.47 -11.26 6.85
CA THR A 221 -0.82 -11.06 5.54
C THR A 221 -1.64 -11.65 4.39
N ASN A 222 -2.89 -12.04 4.61
CA ASN A 222 -3.75 -12.53 3.54
C ASN A 222 -4.23 -11.37 2.69
N ALA A 223 -3.96 -11.39 1.39
CA ALA A 223 -4.38 -10.36 0.44
C ALA A 223 -5.68 -10.77 -0.25
N PRO A 224 -6.77 -9.99 -0.12
CA PRO A 224 -7.98 -10.21 -0.91
C PRO A 224 -7.70 -10.22 -2.41
N ARG A 225 -8.48 -10.99 -3.16
CA ARG A 225 -8.39 -11.10 -4.63
C ARG A 225 -8.30 -9.73 -5.33
N ALA A 226 -9.03 -8.73 -4.84
CA ALA A 226 -9.02 -7.37 -5.37
C ALA A 226 -7.60 -6.76 -5.41
N ILE A 227 -6.77 -7.03 -4.39
CA ILE A 227 -5.37 -6.58 -4.35
C ILE A 227 -4.56 -7.18 -5.50
N THR A 228 -4.70 -8.48 -5.73
CA THR A 228 -3.97 -9.16 -6.80
C THR A 228 -4.31 -8.56 -8.16
N LEU A 229 -5.59 -8.28 -8.41
CA LEU A 229 -6.03 -7.60 -9.63
C LEU A 229 -5.44 -6.18 -9.75
N SER A 230 -5.46 -5.41 -8.66
CA SER A 230 -4.87 -4.06 -8.63
C SER A 230 -3.36 -4.07 -8.89
N ALA A 231 -2.63 -5.03 -8.30
CA ALA A 231 -1.20 -5.19 -8.53
C ALA A 231 -0.88 -5.52 -10.00
N ILE A 232 -1.67 -6.39 -10.64
CA ILE A 232 -1.51 -6.69 -12.07
C ILE A 232 -1.76 -5.45 -12.92
N ILE A 233 -2.86 -4.72 -12.70
CA ILE A 233 -3.16 -3.48 -13.44
C ILE A 233 -2.02 -2.47 -13.28
N TYR A 234 -1.55 -2.27 -12.05
CA TYR A 234 -0.45 -1.36 -11.76
C TYR A 234 0.82 -1.74 -12.55
N CYS A 235 1.25 -3.01 -12.48
CA CYS A 235 2.44 -3.46 -13.17
C CYS A 235 2.32 -3.36 -14.69
N LEU A 236 1.18 -3.78 -15.26
CA LEU A 236 0.94 -3.65 -16.70
C LEU A 236 1.05 -2.18 -17.13
N ARG A 237 0.38 -1.27 -16.41
CA ARG A 237 0.42 0.17 -16.72
C ARG A 237 1.83 0.75 -16.60
N CYS A 238 2.64 0.29 -15.65
CA CYS A 238 4.05 0.68 -15.55
C CYS A 238 4.89 0.23 -16.76
N MET A 239 4.49 -0.84 -17.45
CA MET A 239 5.24 -1.42 -18.57
C MET A 239 4.78 -0.98 -19.96
N VAL A 240 3.54 -0.50 -20.11
CA VAL A 240 2.95 -0.12 -21.41
C VAL A 240 3.71 1.02 -22.15
N GLY A 241 4.58 1.77 -21.45
CA GLY A 241 5.52 2.71 -22.08
C GLY A 241 4.89 3.99 -22.68
N HIS A 242 3.58 4.18 -22.52
CA HIS A 242 2.86 5.39 -22.88
C HIS A 242 1.68 5.63 -21.91
N ASP A 243 1.13 6.85 -21.95
CA ASP A 243 0.07 7.25 -21.03
C ASP A 243 -1.25 6.51 -21.32
N VAL A 244 -1.57 5.54 -20.47
CA VAL A 244 -2.86 4.85 -20.44
C VAL A 244 -3.63 5.23 -19.18
N PRO A 245 -4.90 5.68 -19.30
CA PRO A 245 -5.76 5.92 -18.14
C PRO A 245 -5.94 4.65 -17.31
N LEU A 246 -5.93 4.76 -15.99
CA LEU A 246 -6.15 3.62 -15.09
C LEU A 246 -7.58 3.10 -15.24
N ASN A 247 -7.76 1.94 -15.87
CA ASN A 247 -9.06 1.31 -16.04
C ASN A 247 -8.98 -0.22 -16.23
N GLN A 248 -10.12 -0.89 -16.16
CA GLN A 248 -10.24 -2.35 -16.23
C GLN A 248 -9.85 -2.94 -17.60
N GLY A 249 -9.84 -2.13 -18.68
CA GLY A 249 -9.40 -2.54 -20.01
C GLY A 249 -7.98 -3.10 -20.05
N CYS A 250 -7.10 -2.66 -19.14
CA CYS A 250 -5.77 -3.25 -18.99
C CYS A 250 -5.78 -4.75 -18.64
N LEU A 251 -6.87 -5.27 -18.06
CA LEU A 251 -7.02 -6.69 -17.73
C LEU A 251 -7.77 -7.48 -18.79
N ALA A 252 -8.40 -6.84 -19.78
CA ALA A 252 -9.16 -7.53 -20.82
C ALA A 252 -8.36 -8.62 -21.57
N PRO A 253 -7.06 -8.42 -21.91
CA PRO A 253 -6.28 -9.46 -22.59
C PRO A 253 -5.64 -10.48 -21.62
N VAL A 254 -5.90 -10.37 -20.31
CA VAL A 254 -5.22 -11.14 -19.28
C VAL A 254 -6.18 -12.10 -18.58
N LYS A 255 -5.94 -13.40 -18.71
CA LYS A 255 -6.58 -14.43 -17.91
C LYS A 255 -5.81 -14.62 -16.61
N ILE A 256 -6.50 -14.56 -15.48
CA ILE A 256 -5.88 -14.60 -14.14
C ILE A 256 -6.32 -15.86 -13.40
N VAL A 257 -5.36 -16.74 -13.09
CA VAL A 257 -5.57 -17.97 -12.33
C VAL A 257 -4.99 -17.78 -10.93
N ILE A 258 -5.84 -17.87 -9.91
CA ILE A 258 -5.45 -17.75 -8.51
C ILE A 258 -5.97 -18.99 -7.78
N PRO A 259 -5.13 -19.75 -7.06
CA PRO A 259 -5.59 -20.88 -6.27
C PRO A 259 -6.48 -20.42 -5.11
N ALA A 260 -7.69 -20.99 -5.00
CA ALA A 260 -8.59 -20.72 -3.88
C ALA A 260 -7.95 -21.15 -2.54
N GLY A 261 -8.10 -20.34 -1.50
CA GLY A 261 -7.48 -20.59 -0.19
C GLY A 261 -5.97 -20.35 -0.15
N SER A 262 -5.41 -19.71 -1.18
CA SER A 262 -4.05 -19.18 -1.13
C SER A 262 -3.98 -17.88 -0.33
N ILE A 263 -2.78 -17.44 0.03
CA ILE A 263 -2.56 -16.16 0.72
C ILE A 263 -3.05 -14.95 -0.09
N ILE A 264 -3.32 -15.11 -1.38
CA ILE A 264 -3.81 -14.05 -2.29
C ILE A 264 -5.26 -14.28 -2.77
N ASP A 265 -5.95 -15.27 -2.21
CA ASP A 265 -7.40 -15.52 -2.33
C ASP A 265 -7.93 -16.22 -1.06
N PRO A 266 -7.88 -15.53 0.09
CA PRO A 266 -8.23 -16.12 1.39
C PRO A 266 -9.75 -16.26 1.59
N TYR A 267 -10.14 -17.13 2.52
CA TYR A 267 -11.54 -17.21 2.99
C TYR A 267 -11.98 -15.97 3.79
N GLU A 268 -13.30 -15.79 3.90
CA GLU A 268 -13.96 -14.56 4.35
C GLU A 268 -13.58 -14.09 5.76
N ASP A 269 -13.42 -15.03 6.69
CA ASP A 269 -13.27 -14.73 8.11
C ASP A 269 -11.84 -14.39 8.52
N LEU A 270 -10.88 -14.54 7.61
CA LEU A 270 -9.46 -14.30 7.89
C LEU A 270 -9.13 -12.81 7.95
N ALA A 271 -8.16 -12.52 8.80
CA ALA A 271 -7.51 -11.22 8.87
C ALA A 271 -6.78 -10.90 7.54
N VAL A 272 -6.89 -9.65 7.09
CA VAL A 272 -6.44 -9.19 5.76
C VAL A 272 -5.63 -7.89 5.77
N VAL A 273 -5.51 -7.22 6.92
CA VAL A 273 -4.93 -5.87 6.97
C VAL A 273 -3.46 -5.83 6.48
N GLY A 274 -2.68 -6.84 6.83
CA GLY A 274 -1.31 -7.02 6.36
C GLY A 274 -1.23 -7.36 4.86
N GLY A 275 -2.27 -7.93 4.27
CA GLY A 275 -2.34 -8.25 2.86
C GLY A 275 -2.26 -7.02 1.97
N ASN A 276 -2.98 -5.96 2.33
CA ASN A 276 -2.98 -4.68 1.63
C ASN A 276 -1.63 -3.95 1.69
N VAL A 277 -0.95 -4.03 2.83
CA VAL A 277 0.22 -3.19 3.08
C VAL A 277 1.57 -3.90 2.95
N LEU A 278 1.57 -5.23 2.88
CA LEU A 278 2.78 -6.06 2.80
C LEU A 278 2.73 -7.02 1.62
N THR A 279 1.71 -7.89 1.56
CA THR A 279 1.63 -8.92 0.51
C THR A 279 1.40 -8.31 -0.86
N SER A 280 0.66 -7.20 -0.95
CA SER A 280 0.49 -6.42 -2.18
C SER A 280 1.83 -5.99 -2.79
N GLN A 281 2.78 -5.52 -1.97
CA GLN A 281 4.14 -5.15 -2.38
C GLN A 281 4.86 -6.38 -2.95
N ARG A 282 4.71 -7.53 -2.30
CA ARG A 282 5.32 -8.78 -2.78
C ARG A 282 4.75 -9.27 -4.10
N ILE A 283 3.44 -9.12 -4.32
CA ILE A 283 2.80 -9.47 -5.60
C ILE A 283 3.38 -8.58 -6.72
N VAL A 284 3.51 -7.27 -6.47
CA VAL A 284 4.14 -6.34 -7.42
C VAL A 284 5.58 -6.75 -7.72
N ASP A 285 6.39 -6.99 -6.68
CA ASP A 285 7.78 -7.44 -6.81
C ASP A 285 7.88 -8.70 -7.67
N VAL A 286 7.03 -9.72 -7.41
CA VAL A 286 7.02 -10.96 -8.21
C VAL A 286 6.64 -10.72 -9.67
N ILE A 287 5.64 -9.88 -9.93
CA ILE A 287 5.25 -9.55 -11.31
C ILE A 287 6.42 -8.83 -12.02
N LEU A 288 6.94 -7.75 -11.46
CA LEU A 288 8.03 -6.98 -12.08
C LEU A 288 9.31 -7.81 -12.25
N LYS A 289 9.59 -8.74 -11.32
CA LYS A 289 10.68 -9.72 -11.44
C LYS A 289 10.47 -10.68 -12.60
N ALA A 290 9.26 -11.23 -12.76
CA ALA A 290 8.95 -12.17 -13.85
C ALA A 290 9.16 -11.51 -15.22
N PHE A 291 8.77 -10.25 -15.34
CA PHE A 291 8.95 -9.45 -16.55
C PHE A 291 10.36 -8.85 -16.71
N GLY A 292 11.23 -8.97 -15.70
CA GLY A 292 12.58 -8.40 -15.73
C GLY A 292 12.59 -6.88 -15.82
N THR A 293 11.56 -6.20 -15.30
CA THR A 293 11.36 -4.76 -15.50
C THR A 293 12.32 -3.90 -14.68
N CYS A 294 12.47 -4.21 -13.39
CA CYS A 294 13.36 -3.50 -12.46
C CYS A 294 13.69 -4.35 -11.23
N ALA A 295 14.73 -3.94 -10.50
CA ALA A 295 15.05 -4.50 -9.20
C ALA A 295 13.95 -4.19 -8.16
N ALA A 296 13.90 -4.95 -7.07
CA ALA A 296 12.90 -4.74 -6.04
C ALA A 296 13.09 -3.38 -5.35
N SER A 297 11.98 -2.69 -5.07
CA SER A 297 11.99 -1.61 -4.09
C SER A 297 11.98 -2.20 -2.66
N GLN A 298 11.87 -1.34 -1.65
CA GLN A 298 11.81 -1.72 -0.24
C GLN A 298 10.75 -2.78 0.13
N GLY A 299 9.80 -3.10 -0.76
CA GLY A 299 8.86 -4.23 -0.63
C GLY A 299 7.97 -4.18 0.62
N CYS A 300 7.74 -3.00 1.19
CA CYS A 300 7.07 -2.80 2.47
C CYS A 300 6.56 -1.35 2.59
N MET A 301 5.33 -1.15 3.10
CA MET A 301 4.83 0.21 3.43
C MET A 301 5.39 0.78 4.73
N ASN A 302 6.05 -0.06 5.54
CA ASN A 302 6.56 0.24 6.89
C ASN A 302 5.53 0.93 7.77
N ASN A 303 4.45 0.21 8.08
CA ASN A 303 3.35 0.75 8.86
C ASN A 303 3.76 0.85 10.33
N ILE A 304 3.60 2.06 10.87
CA ILE A 304 3.77 2.35 12.29
C ILE A 304 2.41 2.84 12.79
N THR A 305 1.92 2.17 13.82
CA THR A 305 0.77 2.64 14.58
C THR A 305 1.17 2.77 16.03
N PHE A 306 0.61 3.76 16.70
CA PHE A 306 0.67 3.83 18.15
C PHE A 306 -0.57 4.50 18.70
N GLY A 307 -0.89 4.21 19.95
CA GLY A 307 -2.06 4.81 20.58
C GLY A 307 -2.33 4.32 21.97
N TYR A 308 -3.45 4.79 22.51
CA TYR A 308 -4.04 4.38 23.78
C TYR A 308 -5.57 4.46 23.65
N ALA A 309 -6.30 4.27 24.75
CA ALA A 309 -7.76 4.08 24.76
C ALA A 309 -8.56 4.93 23.75
N ASN A 310 -8.28 6.24 23.64
CA ASN A 310 -9.06 7.18 22.83
C ASN A 310 -8.25 7.86 21.72
N VAL A 311 -7.05 7.38 21.40
CA VAL A 311 -6.19 7.98 20.36
C VAL A 311 -5.48 6.88 19.60
N GLY A 312 -5.57 6.91 18.27
CA GLY A 312 -4.78 6.09 17.36
C GLY A 312 -4.08 6.96 16.33
N TYR A 313 -2.78 6.72 16.12
CA TYR A 313 -2.00 7.26 15.02
C TYR A 313 -1.62 6.14 14.06
N TYR A 314 -1.57 6.47 12.78
CA TYR A 314 -1.13 5.59 11.71
C TYR A 314 -0.27 6.36 10.71
N GLU A 315 0.85 5.77 10.31
CA GLU A 315 1.72 6.29 9.26
C GLU A 315 2.42 5.16 8.50
N THR A 316 2.69 5.41 7.22
CA THR A 316 3.58 4.61 6.39
C THR A 316 4.92 5.33 6.22
N VAL A 317 6.03 4.60 6.33
CA VAL A 317 7.38 5.19 6.20
C VAL A 317 8.03 4.77 4.89
N ALA A 318 8.54 5.77 4.16
CA ALA A 318 9.22 5.62 2.88
C ALA A 318 10.54 4.83 3.00
N GLY A 319 11.09 4.37 1.87
CA GLY A 319 12.36 3.64 1.83
C GLY A 319 13.01 3.67 0.46
N GLY A 320 13.85 2.69 0.15
CA GLY A 320 14.58 2.67 -1.12
C GLY A 320 13.74 2.16 -2.29
N ALA A 321 13.74 2.87 -3.41
CA ALA A 321 13.19 2.35 -4.68
C ALA A 321 14.22 1.48 -5.41
N GLY A 322 13.75 0.47 -6.15
CA GLY A 322 14.61 -0.37 -6.97
C GLY A 322 15.19 0.37 -8.18
N ALA A 323 16.42 0.03 -8.56
CA ALA A 323 17.03 0.49 -9.80
C ALA A 323 16.44 -0.23 -11.03
N GLY A 324 16.54 0.40 -12.20
CA GLY A 324 16.09 -0.19 -13.46
C GLY A 324 17.15 -0.12 -14.55
N PRO A 325 16.80 -0.53 -15.79
CA PRO A 325 17.74 -0.65 -16.90
C PRO A 325 18.41 0.66 -17.32
N THR A 326 17.85 1.82 -16.94
CA THR A 326 18.39 3.13 -17.32
C THR A 326 18.37 4.15 -16.18
N TRP A 327 18.11 3.72 -14.93
CA TRP A 327 17.97 4.65 -13.80
C TRP A 327 18.42 4.06 -12.45
N HIS A 328 18.98 4.92 -11.62
CA HIS A 328 19.18 4.68 -10.20
C HIS A 328 17.86 4.67 -9.43
N GLY A 329 17.79 3.85 -8.39
CA GLY A 329 16.69 3.87 -7.43
C GLY A 329 16.69 5.16 -6.62
N ARG A 330 15.50 5.74 -6.40
CA ARG A 330 15.34 6.92 -5.55
C ARG A 330 15.34 6.54 -4.06
N SER A 331 16.10 7.26 -3.25
CA SER A 331 16.16 7.07 -1.79
C SER A 331 14.99 7.74 -1.07
N GLY A 332 14.49 7.08 -0.01
CA GLY A 332 13.49 7.65 0.91
C GLY A 332 12.17 8.04 0.28
N VAL A 333 11.65 7.24 -0.67
CA VAL A 333 10.34 7.47 -1.30
C VAL A 333 9.37 6.33 -1.05
N HIS A 334 8.07 6.64 -1.07
CA HIS A 334 7.01 5.65 -1.10
C HIS A 334 6.95 5.01 -2.50
N THR A 335 6.81 3.69 -2.56
CA THR A 335 6.90 2.91 -3.80
C THR A 335 5.70 2.00 -3.98
N HIS A 336 5.37 1.73 -5.23
CA HIS A 336 4.33 0.80 -5.66
C HIS A 336 2.96 1.05 -5.01
N MET A 337 2.51 0.15 -4.14
CA MET A 337 1.17 0.19 -3.54
C MET A 337 1.01 1.29 -2.48
N THR A 338 2.07 2.06 -2.22
CA THR A 338 2.05 3.17 -1.26
C THR A 338 1.89 4.51 -1.99
N ASN A 339 0.79 5.21 -1.74
CA ASN A 339 0.51 6.52 -2.32
C ASN A 339 0.14 7.55 -1.23
N THR A 340 1.03 7.71 -0.27
CA THR A 340 0.86 8.59 0.89
C THR A 340 1.98 9.61 0.96
N ARG A 341 1.71 10.76 1.58
CA ARG A 341 2.76 11.70 1.99
C ARG A 341 3.06 11.49 3.47
N ILE A 342 4.26 11.85 3.87
CA ILE A 342 4.68 11.81 5.28
C ILE A 342 3.92 12.86 6.11
N THR A 343 3.70 12.57 7.39
CA THR A 343 3.18 13.56 8.33
C THR A 343 4.28 14.56 8.70
N ASP A 344 3.97 15.86 8.66
CA ASP A 344 4.92 16.89 9.08
C ASP A 344 5.36 16.68 10.54
N PRO A 345 6.67 16.69 10.84
CA PRO A 345 7.18 16.47 12.19
C PRO A 345 6.53 17.37 13.25
N GLU A 346 6.32 18.66 12.94
CA GLU A 346 5.71 19.61 13.87
C GLU A 346 4.25 19.27 14.18
N ILE A 347 3.50 18.79 13.18
CA ILE A 347 2.11 18.37 13.36
C ILE A 347 2.05 17.08 14.17
N LEU A 348 2.97 16.15 13.92
CA LEU A 348 3.11 14.90 14.66
C LEU A 348 3.37 15.18 16.15
N GLU A 349 4.37 15.98 16.47
CA GLU A 349 4.74 16.31 17.86
C GLU A 349 3.69 17.16 18.58
N LYS A 350 2.96 18.01 17.84
CA LYS A 350 1.87 18.82 18.40
C LYS A 350 0.66 17.99 18.79
N ARG A 351 0.34 16.95 18.01
CA ARG A 351 -0.89 16.16 18.18
C ARG A 351 -0.70 14.93 19.07
N TYR A 352 0.51 14.37 19.12
CA TYR A 352 0.77 13.09 19.77
C TYR A 352 1.87 13.20 20.83
N PRO A 353 1.83 12.39 21.91
CA PRO A 353 2.80 12.44 23.00
C PRO A 353 4.11 11.73 22.62
N ILE A 354 4.74 12.18 21.54
CA ILE A 354 6.01 11.69 21.02
C ILE A 354 6.88 12.86 20.55
N VAL A 355 8.18 12.61 20.44
CA VAL A 355 9.14 13.52 19.81
C VAL A 355 9.89 12.77 18.71
N LEU A 356 9.97 13.35 17.52
CA LEU A 356 10.71 12.77 16.40
C LEU A 356 12.19 13.16 16.55
N GLN A 357 13.00 12.25 17.11
CA GLN A 357 14.41 12.54 17.39
C GLN A 357 15.28 12.54 16.13
N CYS A 358 14.96 11.67 15.18
CA CYS A 358 15.71 11.52 13.95
C CYS A 358 14.77 11.19 12.78
N PHE A 359 15.04 11.81 11.63
CA PHE A 359 14.51 11.38 10.36
C PHE A 359 15.49 11.73 9.23
N LYS A 360 16.15 10.72 8.66
CA LYS A 360 17.22 10.89 7.66
C LYS A 360 17.31 9.68 6.71
N LEU A 361 18.01 9.84 5.58
CA LEU A 361 18.36 8.71 4.72
C LEU A 361 19.32 7.74 5.43
N ASN A 362 19.12 6.43 5.25
CA ASN A 362 20.01 5.37 5.71
C ASN A 362 21.05 5.05 4.64
N LYS A 363 22.12 5.86 4.58
CA LYS A 363 23.09 5.83 3.46
C LYS A 363 23.75 4.47 3.28
N GLY A 364 23.85 4.02 2.03
CA GLY A 364 24.53 2.78 1.66
C GLY A 364 23.68 1.52 1.86
N THR A 365 22.38 1.67 2.06
CA THR A 365 21.43 0.55 2.12
C THR A 365 20.93 0.11 0.75
N GLY A 366 21.05 0.96 -0.27
CA GLY A 366 20.78 0.61 -1.66
C GLY A 366 21.74 -0.46 -2.20
N GLY A 367 21.18 -1.41 -2.94
CA GLY A 367 21.96 -2.45 -3.62
C GLY A 367 22.84 -1.86 -4.72
N LYS A 368 24.09 -2.32 -4.80
CA LYS A 368 25.05 -1.85 -5.80
C LYS A 368 24.80 -2.50 -7.15
N GLY A 369 25.15 -1.83 -8.24
CA GLY A 369 25.09 -2.33 -9.61
C GLY A 369 25.57 -1.24 -10.55
N HIS A 370 25.46 -1.45 -11.86
CA HIS A 370 25.64 -0.35 -12.82
C HIS A 370 24.68 0.81 -12.48
N TYR A 371 23.43 0.48 -12.13
CA TYR A 371 22.53 1.40 -11.45
C TYR A 371 22.30 0.98 -10.01
N ILE A 372 22.65 1.87 -9.09
CA ILE A 372 22.49 1.72 -7.64
C ILE A 372 21.01 1.86 -7.23
N GLY A 373 20.54 0.99 -6.34
CA GLY A 373 19.22 1.08 -5.71
C GLY A 373 19.12 2.22 -4.69
N GLY A 374 17.91 2.66 -4.37
CA GLY A 374 17.69 3.75 -3.43
C GLY A 374 18.00 3.35 -1.99
N ASP A 375 18.47 4.30 -1.19
CA ASP A 375 18.65 4.11 0.25
C ASP A 375 17.31 4.16 0.99
N GLY A 376 17.18 3.36 2.05
CA GLY A 376 16.12 3.46 3.04
C GLY A 376 16.22 4.73 3.91
N VAL A 377 15.47 4.76 5.00
CA VAL A 377 15.48 5.86 5.98
C VAL A 377 15.65 5.33 7.40
N ILE A 378 16.20 6.18 8.27
CA ILE A 378 16.22 6.01 9.71
C ILE A 378 15.18 6.96 10.31
N ARG A 379 14.35 6.45 11.23
CA ARG A 379 13.38 7.25 11.98
C ARG A 379 13.35 6.85 13.45
N GLU A 380 13.42 7.83 14.34
CA GLU A 380 13.45 7.61 15.79
C GLU A 380 12.34 8.37 16.51
N PHE A 381 11.49 7.64 17.24
CA PHE A 381 10.39 8.20 18.01
C PHE A 381 10.64 8.03 19.50
N LEU A 382 10.79 9.14 20.22
CA LEU A 382 10.84 9.16 21.68
C LEU A 382 9.41 9.24 22.23
N PHE A 383 9.02 8.26 23.04
CA PHE A 383 7.71 8.24 23.68
C PHE A 383 7.68 9.09 24.94
N ARG A 384 6.58 9.83 25.14
CA ARG A 384 6.40 10.75 26.28
C ARG A 384 5.30 10.31 27.25
N ARG A 385 4.59 9.24 26.92
CA ARG A 385 3.51 8.64 27.71
C ARG A 385 3.49 7.12 27.47
N PRO A 386 2.86 6.35 28.37
CA PRO A 386 2.53 4.96 28.10
C PRO A 386 1.66 4.86 26.84
N LEU A 387 2.12 4.10 25.84
CA LEU A 387 1.40 3.82 24.58
C LEU A 387 1.56 2.35 24.20
N THR A 388 0.68 1.88 23.33
CA THR A 388 0.89 0.65 22.56
C THR A 388 1.47 1.02 21.21
N LEU A 389 2.67 0.55 20.89
CA LEU A 389 3.28 0.63 19.56
C LEU A 389 3.01 -0.67 18.81
N SER A 390 2.55 -0.57 17.57
CA SER A 390 2.26 -1.71 16.70
C SER A 390 2.91 -1.49 15.33
N LEU A 391 3.63 -2.51 14.87
CA LEU A 391 4.41 -2.47 13.63
C LEU A 391 3.91 -3.53 12.67
N LEU A 392 3.61 -3.11 11.44
CA LEU A 392 3.32 -4.00 10.31
C LEU A 392 4.34 -3.75 9.22
N THR A 393 5.43 -4.52 9.27
CA THR A 393 6.57 -4.38 8.36
C THR A 393 7.07 -5.73 7.79
N GLU A 394 7.85 -5.68 6.71
CA GLU A 394 8.39 -6.82 5.92
C GLU A 394 9.82 -6.53 5.43
N ARG A 395 10.48 -7.50 4.78
CA ARG A 395 11.88 -7.40 4.33
C ARG A 395 12.88 -7.23 5.48
N ARG A 396 12.59 -7.90 6.61
CA ARG A 396 13.50 -8.07 7.75
C ARG A 396 14.17 -9.44 7.71
N VAL A 397 13.57 -10.41 7.02
CA VAL A 397 14.14 -11.75 6.80
C VAL A 397 14.72 -11.86 5.39
N PHE A 398 13.94 -11.53 4.36
CA PHE A 398 14.37 -11.55 2.96
C PHE A 398 14.72 -10.14 2.46
N CYS A 399 15.87 -9.97 1.81
CA CYS A 399 16.28 -8.68 1.26
C CYS A 399 15.51 -8.34 -0.03
N PRO A 400 15.35 -7.04 -0.37
CA PRO A 400 14.93 -6.61 -1.71
C PRO A 400 15.92 -7.09 -2.78
N TYR A 401 15.44 -7.84 -3.77
CA TYR A 401 16.32 -8.43 -4.79
C TYR A 401 16.90 -7.38 -5.74
N GLY A 402 18.11 -7.64 -6.25
CA GLY A 402 18.70 -6.91 -7.37
C GLY A 402 18.42 -7.66 -8.66
N LEU A 403 18.65 -7.04 -9.81
CA LEU A 403 18.28 -7.61 -11.11
C LEU A 403 19.42 -7.47 -12.13
N GLU A 404 19.50 -8.41 -13.08
CA GLU A 404 20.52 -8.44 -14.15
C GLU A 404 21.96 -8.24 -13.64
N GLY A 405 22.34 -8.93 -12.55
CA GLY A 405 23.68 -8.82 -11.94
C GLY A 405 23.81 -7.81 -10.80
N GLY A 406 22.81 -6.95 -10.60
CA GLY A 406 22.76 -6.01 -9.48
C GLY A 406 22.64 -6.71 -8.12
N GLN A 407 23.30 -6.15 -7.11
CA GLN A 407 23.26 -6.62 -5.72
C GLN A 407 21.93 -6.29 -5.04
N HIS A 408 21.59 -7.09 -4.03
CA HIS A 408 20.41 -6.89 -3.19
C HIS A 408 20.51 -5.61 -2.35
N GLY A 409 19.35 -5.00 -2.06
CA GLY A 409 19.24 -3.94 -1.06
C GLY A 409 19.36 -4.50 0.36
N GLN A 410 19.69 -3.65 1.33
CA GLN A 410 19.73 -4.06 2.73
C GLN A 410 18.32 -4.26 3.31
N LYS A 411 18.23 -5.16 4.30
CA LYS A 411 17.01 -5.44 5.06
C LYS A 411 16.69 -4.27 5.99
N GLY A 412 15.41 -4.11 6.33
CA GLY A 412 15.00 -3.20 7.40
C GLY A 412 15.30 -3.75 8.79
N LYS A 413 15.19 -2.90 9.81
CA LYS A 413 15.42 -3.24 11.22
C LYS A 413 14.50 -2.44 12.13
N ASN A 414 13.98 -3.09 13.18
CA ASN A 414 13.07 -2.46 14.14
C ASN A 414 13.66 -2.68 15.55
N LEU A 415 14.18 -1.62 16.16
CA LEU A 415 14.79 -1.67 17.48
C LEU A 415 13.98 -0.88 18.50
N MET A 416 13.79 -1.46 19.66
CA MET A 416 13.24 -0.81 20.83
C MET A 416 14.37 -0.52 21.82
N ILE A 417 14.62 0.75 22.10
CA ILE A 417 15.63 1.23 23.05
C ILE A 417 14.88 1.70 24.28
N TYR A 418 14.96 0.95 25.38
CA TYR A 418 14.28 1.27 26.63
C TYR A 418 15.05 2.30 27.45
N SER A 419 14.35 3.04 28.30
CA SER A 419 14.95 4.06 29.17
C SER A 419 16.00 3.52 30.15
N ASP A 420 15.97 2.21 30.43
CA ASP A 420 16.95 1.51 31.27
C ASP A 420 18.22 1.04 30.52
N GLY A 421 18.33 1.39 29.23
CA GLY A 421 19.47 1.09 28.37
C GLY A 421 19.37 -0.24 27.61
N ARG A 422 18.32 -1.05 27.83
CA ARG A 422 18.13 -2.28 27.02
C ARG A 422 17.78 -1.94 25.58
N VAL A 423 18.37 -2.68 24.65
CA VAL A 423 18.04 -2.61 23.22
C VAL A 423 17.53 -3.97 22.76
N ILE A 424 16.31 -4.01 22.22
CA ILE A 424 15.65 -5.24 21.79
C ILE A 424 15.26 -5.10 20.31
N ASP A 425 15.66 -6.07 19.48
CA ASP A 425 15.07 -6.22 18.15
C ASP A 425 13.66 -6.82 18.31
N ILE A 426 12.65 -6.05 17.93
CA ILE A 426 11.24 -6.43 18.13
C ILE A 426 10.67 -7.15 16.90
N GLY A 427 11.49 -7.42 15.87
CA GLY A 427 11.10 -8.15 14.68
C GLY A 427 10.24 -7.34 13.71
N ALA A 428 9.81 -8.00 12.62
CA ALA A 428 9.10 -7.34 11.51
C ALA A 428 7.67 -6.91 11.87
N LYS A 429 6.95 -7.74 12.62
CA LYS A 429 5.54 -7.54 12.97
C LYS A 429 5.36 -7.79 14.45
N ASN A 430 5.04 -6.74 15.21
CA ASN A 430 4.94 -6.86 16.65
C ASN A 430 4.12 -5.73 17.28
N SER A 431 3.60 -5.97 18.48
CA SER A 431 2.95 -4.98 19.31
C SER A 431 3.61 -4.98 20.69
N VAL A 432 4.04 -3.81 21.15
CA VAL A 432 4.77 -3.65 22.41
C VAL A 432 4.21 -2.47 23.19
N SER A 433 4.19 -2.61 24.52
CA SER A 433 3.94 -1.47 25.41
C SER A 433 5.21 -0.66 25.56
N VAL A 434 5.11 0.65 25.37
CA VAL A 434 6.23 1.60 25.50
C VAL A 434 5.89 2.64 26.57
N GLY A 435 6.89 3.11 27.30
CA GLY A 435 6.78 4.10 28.35
C GLY A 435 7.47 5.43 28.02
N PRO A 436 7.32 6.46 28.88
CA PRO A 436 8.09 7.69 28.76
C PRO A 436 9.59 7.42 28.79
N GLY A 437 10.35 8.00 27.85
CA GLY A 437 11.80 7.85 27.76
C GLY A 437 12.27 6.74 26.81
N ASP A 438 11.37 5.83 26.46
CA ASP A 438 11.63 4.77 25.49
C ASP A 438 11.71 5.33 24.06
N VAL A 439 12.58 4.77 23.22
CA VAL A 439 12.79 5.18 21.83
C VAL A 439 12.58 4.02 20.87
N PHE A 440 11.68 4.19 19.90
CA PHE A 440 11.57 3.27 18.76
C PHE A 440 12.47 3.74 17.61
N HIS A 441 13.43 2.92 17.23
CA HIS A 441 14.35 3.14 16.11
C HIS A 441 13.98 2.23 14.93
N LEU A 442 13.58 2.84 13.83
CA LEU A 442 13.23 2.19 12.58
C LEU A 442 14.31 2.43 11.53
N GLU A 443 14.78 1.36 10.93
CA GLU A 443 15.50 1.37 9.65
C GLU A 443 14.64 0.72 8.58
N THR A 444 14.28 1.46 7.53
CA THR A 444 13.54 0.88 6.41
C THR A 444 14.49 0.19 5.41
N PRO A 445 14.01 -0.79 4.64
CA PRO A 445 14.83 -1.44 3.62
C PRO A 445 15.30 -0.48 2.53
N GLY A 446 16.43 -0.79 1.91
CA GLY A 446 16.89 -0.17 0.65
C GLY A 446 16.20 -0.79 -0.58
N GLY A 447 16.51 -0.29 -1.77
CA GLY A 447 16.13 -0.91 -3.04
C GLY A 447 17.27 -1.74 -3.62
N GLY A 448 16.96 -2.73 -4.46
CA GLY A 448 17.96 -3.51 -5.18
C GLY A 448 18.64 -2.72 -6.30
N GLY A 449 19.89 -3.08 -6.61
CA GLY A 449 20.64 -2.55 -7.75
C GLY A 449 20.31 -3.28 -9.06
N TYR A 450 20.71 -2.69 -10.17
CA TYR A 450 20.51 -3.22 -11.52
C TYR A 450 21.84 -3.24 -12.28
N GLY A 451 22.11 -4.33 -13.01
CA GLY A 451 23.32 -4.47 -13.82
C GLY A 451 24.54 -4.89 -13.00
N ASP A 452 25.44 -5.65 -13.61
CA ASP A 452 26.73 -5.98 -13.01
C ASP A 452 27.52 -4.72 -12.63
N LEU A 453 28.29 -4.81 -11.55
CA LEU A 453 29.32 -3.82 -11.26
C LEU A 453 30.38 -3.95 -12.35
N CYS A 454 30.51 -2.95 -13.23
CA CYS A 454 31.60 -2.95 -14.21
C CYS A 454 32.91 -3.25 -13.48
N SER A 455 33.57 -4.34 -13.87
CA SER A 455 34.91 -4.69 -13.42
C SER A 455 35.93 -3.81 -14.14
N ASP A 456 35.78 -2.48 -14.10
CA ASP A 456 36.75 -1.58 -14.68
C ASP A 456 37.62 -1.02 -13.57
N ASN A 457 38.68 -1.78 -13.26
CA ASN A 457 39.94 -1.27 -12.73
C ASN A 457 40.67 -0.37 -13.74
N ASN A 458 39.96 0.30 -14.67
CA ASN A 458 40.51 1.16 -15.71
C ASN A 458 39.52 2.24 -16.17
N SER A 459 38.88 2.94 -15.23
CA SER A 459 38.35 4.28 -15.50
C SER A 459 38.81 5.25 -14.43
N THR A 460 39.92 5.93 -14.71
CA THR A 460 39.98 7.36 -14.44
C THR A 460 38.77 8.01 -15.11
N ASP A 461 38.09 8.89 -14.38
CA ASP A 461 36.90 9.67 -14.77
C ASP A 461 35.55 9.04 -14.42
N LEU A 462 35.18 9.18 -13.14
CA LEU A 462 34.11 10.09 -12.68
C LEU A 462 33.89 9.83 -11.18
N GLU A 463 34.78 10.38 -10.35
CA GLU A 463 34.37 10.70 -8.98
C GLU A 463 33.20 11.69 -9.11
N PRO A 464 32.05 11.48 -8.45
CA PRO A 464 31.17 12.62 -8.20
C PRO A 464 32.03 13.60 -7.39
N GLU A 465 32.23 14.82 -7.91
CA GLU A 465 32.95 15.88 -7.21
C GLU A 465 32.47 15.93 -5.76
N ALA A 466 33.22 15.29 -4.88
CA ALA A 466 33.15 15.56 -3.48
C ALA A 466 33.61 17.00 -3.38
N GLU A 467 32.67 17.91 -3.09
CA GLU A 467 32.97 19.26 -2.66
C GLU A 467 34.07 19.21 -1.60
N LYS A 468 35.33 19.31 -2.02
CA LYS A 468 36.47 19.70 -1.21
C LYS A 468 36.41 21.23 -1.04
N GLY A 469 35.25 21.71 -0.61
CA GLY A 469 35.10 23.01 0.03
C GLY A 469 35.36 22.80 1.51
N ALA A 470 36.34 23.49 2.06
CA ALA A 470 36.64 23.49 3.48
C ALA A 470 35.34 23.65 4.30
N LYS A 471 34.92 22.58 5.00
CA LYS A 471 33.84 22.64 5.98
C LYS A 471 34.26 23.60 7.08
N LYS A 472 33.92 24.89 6.95
CA LYS A 472 33.63 25.70 8.12
C LYS A 472 32.49 24.98 8.83
N SER A 473 32.73 24.48 10.05
CA SER A 473 31.65 23.97 10.87
C SER A 473 30.69 25.13 11.12
N GLN A 474 29.62 25.22 10.34
CA GLN A 474 28.44 25.92 10.81
C GLN A 474 27.97 25.12 12.02
N VAL A 475 28.27 25.66 13.20
CA VAL A 475 27.63 25.21 14.43
C VAL A 475 26.16 25.53 14.24
N LEU A 476 25.39 24.54 13.78
CA LEU A 476 23.95 24.63 13.77
C LEU A 476 23.53 24.78 15.24
N LEU A 477 23.06 25.97 15.60
CA LEU A 477 22.48 26.23 16.91
C LEU A 477 21.30 25.27 17.07
N GLN A 478 21.46 24.31 17.98
CA GLN A 478 20.37 23.39 18.32
C GLN A 478 19.20 24.22 18.85
N SER A 479 18.03 24.05 18.26
CA SER A 479 16.81 24.76 18.61
C SER A 479 15.61 23.83 18.38
N GLY A 480 14.42 24.22 18.86
CA GLY A 480 13.19 23.43 18.70
C GLY A 480 12.78 22.62 19.94
N SER A 481 11.69 21.88 19.80
CA SER A 481 11.00 21.12 20.86
C SER A 481 11.91 20.10 21.54
N LEU A 482 12.67 19.32 20.78
CA LEU A 482 13.59 18.31 21.30
C LEU A 482 14.74 18.92 22.12
N TYR A 483 15.36 19.99 21.61
CA TYR A 483 16.42 20.71 22.32
C TYR A 483 15.91 21.29 23.64
N THR A 484 14.74 21.95 23.60
CA THR A 484 14.09 22.51 24.79
C THR A 484 13.75 21.42 25.80
N TYR A 485 13.26 20.26 25.34
CA TYR A 485 12.97 19.14 26.23
C TYR A 485 14.23 18.56 26.89
N LYS A 486 15.32 18.37 26.16
CA LYS A 486 16.59 17.88 26.71
C LYS A 486 17.12 18.82 27.80
N LEU A 487 17.11 20.13 27.55
CA LEU A 487 17.44 21.13 28.56
C LEU A 487 16.59 20.99 29.82
N LEU A 488 15.28 20.79 29.67
CA LEU A 488 14.37 20.63 30.82
C LEU A 488 14.60 19.32 31.60
N GLN A 489 15.15 18.28 30.98
CA GLN A 489 15.50 17.01 31.66
C GLN A 489 16.88 17.07 32.33
N GLU A 490 17.82 17.83 31.77
CA GLU A 490 19.15 18.03 32.36
C GLU A 490 19.14 19.08 33.49
N SER A 491 18.08 19.89 33.57
CA SER A 491 17.89 20.94 34.60
C SER A 491 17.01 20.50 35.79
N ALA A 492 16.62 19.23 35.85
CA ALA A 492 15.85 18.62 36.94
C ALA A 492 16.69 17.52 37.61
#